data_AF-A0A954K1E8-F1
#
_entry.id   AF-A0A954K1E8-F1
#
_cell.length_a   1.000
_cell.length_b   1.000
_cell.length_c   1.000
_cell.angle_alpha   90.00
_cell.angle_beta   90.00
_cell.angle_gamma   90.00
#
_symmetry.space_group_name_H-M   'P 1'
#
loop_
_entity.id
_entity.type
_entity.pdbx_description
1 polymer ?
#
loop_
_entity_poly.entity_id
_entity_poly.type
_entity_poly.pdbx_seq_one_letter_code
_entity_poly.pdbx_strand_id
1 'polypeptide(L)'
;EPTLILSEGKPIRFVRNEILGEPHNWHDMGYSYPDFVDWDGDGVRDLVCPNETNRIFWYRNIGSPRSPRFGPRQQIECDDFPDSPDLLSLSASRASDPKSNNGVYPFEKEQPFMWRTGAALADFNGDGLMDLVTHSGERPVAKLFVQYRHNDQTLRLRADQELQLEDGTPISDAIVSRRSHWTESFRAIDWDEDGLQDLIYSVAGSRNGTKDGGSIYLLRNVGTKTVPRFAEPVTMRCFGEAISITSHGPHPWPGDFDGDGKPDLITCVEWSVYPFYSHAALMMKERPSYLLELIE
;
A
#
# COMPACT_ATOMS: atom_id res chain seq x y z
N GLU A 1 11.72 -12.88 20.99
CA GLU A 1 11.14 -13.66 19.88
C GLU A 1 9.97 -12.89 19.29
N PRO A 2 9.69 -12.98 17.98
CA PRO A 2 8.49 -12.39 17.40
C PRO A 2 7.25 -13.06 17.99
N THR A 3 6.21 -12.26 18.29
CA THR A 3 4.93 -12.74 18.81
C THR A 3 3.81 -12.43 17.83
N LEU A 4 2.81 -13.30 17.77
CA LEU A 4 1.60 -13.05 16.97
C LEU A 4 0.88 -11.80 17.49
N ILE A 5 0.40 -10.97 16.57
CA ILE A 5 -0.49 -9.86 16.88
C ILE A 5 -1.89 -10.42 17.06
N LEU A 6 -2.53 -10.08 18.19
CA LEU A 6 -3.83 -10.63 18.57
C LEU A 6 -4.94 -9.57 18.48
N SER A 7 -6.11 -10.01 18.05
CA SER A 7 -7.40 -9.33 18.18
C SER A 7 -8.33 -10.25 18.96
N GLU A 8 -8.92 -9.75 20.05
CA GLU A 8 -9.84 -10.53 20.90
C GLU A 8 -9.26 -11.90 21.33
N GLY A 9 -7.95 -11.93 21.62
CA GLY A 9 -7.23 -13.14 22.04
C GLY A 9 -6.91 -14.14 20.92
N LYS A 10 -7.23 -13.82 19.65
CA LYS A 10 -6.93 -14.66 18.48
C LYS A 10 -5.91 -13.98 17.56
N PRO A 11 -5.00 -14.72 16.92
CA PRO A 11 -4.11 -14.15 15.92
C PRO A 11 -4.89 -13.48 14.78
N ILE A 12 -4.47 -12.27 14.41
CA ILE A 12 -4.99 -11.60 13.22
C ILE A 12 -4.53 -12.40 11.99
N ARG A 13 -5.47 -12.86 11.18
CA ARG A 13 -5.24 -13.68 10.00
C ARG A 13 -6.23 -13.29 8.91
N PHE A 14 -5.74 -13.25 7.68
CA PHE A 14 -6.55 -13.05 6.48
C PHE A 14 -6.35 -14.22 5.55
N VAL A 15 -7.46 -14.81 5.13
CA VAL A 15 -7.51 -15.93 4.20
C VAL A 15 -8.72 -15.70 3.31
N ARG A 16 -8.54 -15.76 1.99
CA ARG A 16 -9.58 -15.42 1.01
C ARG A 16 -10.89 -16.16 1.23
N ASN A 17 -10.83 -17.47 1.40
CA ASN A 17 -12.03 -18.29 1.59
C ASN A 17 -12.76 -17.92 2.89
N GLU A 18 -12.04 -17.56 3.95
CA GLU A 18 -12.64 -17.08 5.21
C GLU A 18 -13.30 -15.70 5.05
N ILE A 19 -12.79 -14.86 4.15
CA ILE A 19 -13.32 -13.51 3.89
C ILE A 19 -14.54 -13.55 2.98
N LEU A 20 -14.47 -14.29 1.87
CA LEU A 20 -15.49 -14.26 0.81
C LEU A 20 -16.53 -15.36 0.93
N GLY A 21 -16.22 -16.47 1.61
CA GLY A 21 -17.07 -17.64 1.68
C GLY A 21 -17.12 -18.45 0.38
N GLU A 22 -18.25 -19.13 0.16
CA GLU A 22 -18.44 -20.02 -0.99
C GLU A 22 -18.78 -19.25 -2.29
N PRO A 23 -18.34 -19.75 -3.47
CA PRO A 23 -17.54 -20.96 -3.66
C PRO A 23 -16.06 -20.78 -3.30
N HIS A 24 -15.50 -21.73 -2.55
CA HIS A 24 -14.08 -21.71 -2.21
C HIS A 24 -13.17 -21.79 -3.44
N ASN A 25 -12.06 -21.07 -3.37
CA ASN A 25 -11.00 -21.05 -4.37
C ASN A 25 -9.82 -21.92 -3.91
N TRP A 26 -9.11 -22.54 -4.86
CA TRP A 26 -7.85 -23.24 -4.57
C TRP A 26 -6.72 -22.26 -4.21
N HIS A 27 -6.78 -21.04 -4.74
CA HIS A 27 -5.87 -19.96 -4.45
C HIS A 27 -6.36 -19.23 -3.19
N ASP A 28 -6.00 -19.79 -2.03
CA ASP A 28 -6.46 -19.35 -0.71
C ASP A 28 -5.31 -18.76 0.12
N MET A 29 -5.01 -17.47 -0.10
CA MET A 29 -3.87 -16.78 0.50
C MET A 29 -4.35 -15.60 1.35
N GLY A 30 -3.40 -14.87 1.94
CA GLY A 30 -3.69 -13.64 2.68
C GLY A 30 -3.15 -12.37 2.01
N TYR A 31 -1.92 -12.42 1.48
CA TYR A 31 -1.12 -11.29 0.96
C TYR A 31 -1.49 -9.93 1.57
N SER A 32 -1.26 -9.78 2.87
CA SER A 32 -1.58 -8.55 3.59
C SER A 32 -0.49 -7.50 3.45
N TYR A 33 -0.90 -6.23 3.45
CA TYR A 33 -0.04 -5.04 3.36
C TYR A 33 -0.26 -4.12 4.57
N PRO A 34 -0.02 -4.60 5.81
CA PRO A 34 -0.48 -3.93 7.02
C PRO A 34 0.12 -2.54 7.22
N ASP A 35 -0.67 -1.56 7.62
CA ASP A 35 -0.22 -0.22 7.97
C ASP A 35 -0.58 0.11 9.41
N PHE A 36 0.25 0.96 10.04
CA PHE A 36 0.10 1.35 11.44
C PHE A 36 -0.09 2.87 11.54
N VAL A 37 -1.34 3.31 11.43
CA VAL A 37 -1.74 4.71 11.26
C VAL A 37 -2.87 5.07 12.22
N ASP A 38 -3.01 6.35 12.56
CA ASP A 38 -4.12 6.85 13.40
C ASP A 38 -5.43 6.90 12.58
N TRP A 39 -6.00 5.71 12.32
CA TRP A 39 -7.11 5.54 11.38
C TRP A 39 -8.38 6.20 11.87
N ASP A 40 -8.64 6.17 13.18
CA ASP A 40 -9.81 6.78 13.78
C ASP A 40 -9.61 8.19 14.35
N GLY A 41 -8.40 8.75 14.23
CA GLY A 41 -8.05 10.11 14.62
C GLY A 41 -8.08 10.35 16.13
N ASP A 42 -7.91 9.30 16.94
CA ASP A 42 -7.86 9.39 18.40
C ASP A 42 -6.44 9.64 18.96
N GLY A 43 -5.43 9.74 18.08
CA GLY A 43 -4.03 9.96 18.42
C GLY A 43 -3.27 8.68 18.75
N VAL A 44 -3.91 7.51 18.66
CA VAL A 44 -3.31 6.20 18.86
C VAL A 44 -3.37 5.41 17.56
N ARG A 45 -2.20 5.04 17.03
CA ARG A 45 -2.13 4.25 15.79
C ARG A 45 -2.85 2.91 15.91
N ASP A 46 -3.70 2.68 14.92
CA ASP A 46 -4.49 1.48 14.63
C ASP A 46 -3.78 0.59 13.60
N LEU A 47 -4.29 -0.62 13.42
CA LEU A 47 -3.79 -1.54 12.38
C LEU A 47 -4.78 -1.58 11.21
N VAL A 48 -4.36 -1.09 10.04
CA VAL A 48 -5.13 -1.19 8.78
C VAL A 48 -4.50 -2.28 7.91
N CYS A 49 -5.32 -3.14 7.29
CA CYS A 49 -4.86 -4.35 6.61
C CYS A 49 -5.50 -4.49 5.23
N PRO A 50 -4.98 -3.78 4.20
CA PRO A 50 -5.18 -4.20 2.83
C PRO A 50 -4.66 -5.62 2.67
N ASN A 51 -5.32 -6.42 1.83
CA ASN A 51 -5.04 -7.84 1.68
C ASN A 51 -5.23 -8.26 0.23
N GLU A 52 -5.25 -9.56 -0.04
CA GLU A 52 -5.42 -10.01 -1.41
C GLU A 52 -6.82 -9.80 -1.99
N THR A 53 -7.84 -9.59 -1.16
CA THR A 53 -9.21 -9.32 -1.60
C THR A 53 -9.45 -7.83 -1.86
N ASN A 54 -10.61 -7.49 -2.39
CA ASN A 54 -11.11 -6.12 -2.58
C ASN A 54 -11.84 -5.55 -1.35
N ARG A 55 -11.74 -6.21 -0.19
CA ARG A 55 -12.17 -5.67 1.10
C ARG A 55 -10.92 -5.32 1.93
N ILE A 56 -10.94 -4.15 2.57
CA ILE A 56 -9.88 -3.74 3.50
C ILE A 56 -10.45 -3.75 4.92
N PHE A 57 -9.67 -4.27 5.86
CA PHE A 57 -10.07 -4.36 7.26
C PHE A 57 -9.15 -3.53 8.14
N TRP A 58 -9.65 -3.08 9.28
CA TRP A 58 -8.87 -2.38 10.29
C TRP A 58 -9.24 -2.85 11.70
N TYR A 59 -8.34 -2.59 12.65
CA TYR A 59 -8.51 -2.93 14.05
C TYR A 59 -8.09 -1.74 14.90
N ARG A 60 -9.04 -1.22 15.68
CA ARG A 60 -8.77 -0.13 16.60
C ARG A 60 -7.78 -0.56 17.68
N ASN A 61 -6.82 0.30 18.00
CA ASN A 61 -5.93 0.13 19.13
C ASN A 61 -6.61 0.57 20.43
N ILE A 62 -7.19 -0.39 21.14
CA ILE A 62 -7.80 -0.23 22.47
C ILE A 62 -6.75 -0.30 23.61
N GLY A 63 -5.48 -0.14 23.27
CA GLY A 63 -4.32 -0.20 24.15
C GLY A 63 -3.70 1.17 24.39
N SER A 64 -2.39 1.26 24.17
CA SER A 64 -1.63 2.52 24.23
C SER A 64 -0.58 2.52 23.12
N PRO A 65 0.03 3.68 22.79
CA PRO A 65 1.06 3.74 21.76
C PRO A 65 2.26 2.81 21.98
N ARG A 66 2.61 2.50 23.24
CA ARG A 66 3.75 1.62 23.60
C ARG A 66 3.35 0.17 23.88
N SER A 67 2.06 -0.11 24.00
CA SER A 67 1.54 -1.44 24.28
C SER A 67 0.20 -1.59 23.54
N PRO A 68 0.23 -1.69 22.20
CA PRO A 68 -0.97 -1.77 21.40
C PRO A 68 -1.77 -3.04 21.74
N ARG A 69 -3.09 -2.92 21.72
CA ARG A 69 -4.01 -4.04 21.79
C ARG A 69 -5.13 -3.79 20.81
N PHE A 70 -5.41 -4.76 19.94
CA PHE A 70 -6.36 -4.56 18.86
C PHE A 70 -7.74 -5.08 19.25
N GLY A 71 -8.74 -4.21 19.09
CA GLY A 71 -10.16 -4.52 19.25
C GLY A 71 -10.70 -5.36 18.09
N PRO A 72 -12.02 -5.54 17.97
CA PRO A 72 -12.62 -6.38 16.94
C PRO A 72 -12.29 -5.91 15.52
N ARG A 73 -12.26 -6.86 14.57
CA ARG A 73 -12.10 -6.60 13.13
C ARG A 73 -13.25 -5.74 12.63
N GLN A 74 -12.92 -4.65 11.93
CA GLN A 74 -13.86 -3.79 11.23
C GLN A 74 -13.51 -3.73 9.74
N GLN A 75 -14.51 -3.62 8.88
CA GLN A 75 -14.30 -3.38 7.45
C GLN A 75 -14.27 -1.87 7.18
N ILE A 76 -13.43 -1.44 6.26
CA ILE A 76 -13.50 -0.08 5.72
C ILE A 76 -14.68 0.00 4.76
N GLU A 77 -15.65 0.83 5.10
CA GLU A 77 -16.81 1.11 4.24
C GLU A 77 -16.48 2.24 3.26
N CYS A 78 -16.93 2.12 2.01
CA CYS A 78 -16.83 3.17 1.01
C CYS A 78 -18.22 3.47 0.46
N ASP A 79 -18.60 4.75 0.44
CA ASP A 79 -19.86 5.20 -0.13
C ASP A 79 -19.98 4.75 -1.59
N ASP A 80 -21.22 4.48 -2.01
CA ASP A 80 -21.59 3.92 -3.32
C ASP A 80 -21.09 2.49 -3.61
N PHE A 81 -20.34 1.88 -2.68
CA PHE A 81 -19.89 0.49 -2.77
C PHE A 81 -20.33 -0.33 -1.56
N PRO A 82 -21.64 -0.63 -1.42
CA PRO A 82 -22.12 -1.45 -0.33
C PRO A 82 -21.53 -2.86 -0.41
N ASP A 83 -21.40 -3.52 0.75
CA ASP A 83 -21.05 -4.93 0.81
C ASP A 83 -22.24 -5.77 1.28
N SER A 84 -22.27 -7.04 0.88
CA SER A 84 -23.33 -7.97 1.25
C SER A 84 -22.88 -9.43 1.08
N PRO A 85 -23.57 -10.40 1.71
CA PRO A 85 -23.30 -11.81 1.47
C PRO A 85 -23.36 -12.21 -0.02
N ASP A 86 -24.28 -11.60 -0.79
CA ASP A 86 -24.41 -11.85 -2.23
C ASP A 86 -23.21 -11.30 -3.00
N LEU A 87 -22.70 -10.11 -2.63
CA LEU A 87 -21.51 -9.52 -3.25
C LEU A 87 -20.23 -10.25 -2.87
N LEU A 88 -20.13 -10.79 -1.66
CA LEU A 88 -19.03 -11.66 -1.25
C LEU A 88 -19.02 -12.95 -2.08
N SER A 89 -20.17 -13.62 -2.22
CA SER A 89 -20.29 -14.84 -3.03
C SER A 89 -20.09 -14.58 -4.53
N LEU A 90 -20.49 -13.40 -5.02
CA LEU A 90 -20.22 -12.98 -6.39
C LEU A 90 -18.71 -12.80 -6.64
N SER A 91 -18.01 -12.12 -5.73
CA SER A 91 -16.55 -11.97 -5.79
C SER A 91 -15.83 -13.32 -5.71
N ALA A 92 -16.27 -14.22 -4.82
CA ALA A 92 -15.76 -15.60 -4.73
C ALA A 92 -15.96 -16.38 -6.04
N SER A 93 -17.17 -16.30 -6.61
CA SER A 93 -17.52 -16.96 -7.87
C SER A 93 -16.68 -16.44 -9.04
N ARG A 94 -16.52 -15.12 -9.15
CA ARG A 94 -15.68 -14.49 -10.17
C ARG A 94 -14.21 -14.91 -10.02
N ALA A 95 -13.66 -14.88 -8.81
CA ALA A 95 -12.27 -15.27 -8.57
C ALA A 95 -12.01 -16.75 -8.86
N SER A 96 -13.02 -17.62 -8.72
CA SER A 96 -12.93 -19.06 -8.98
C SER A 96 -13.23 -19.46 -10.42
N ASP A 97 -13.78 -18.57 -11.25
CA ASP A 97 -14.08 -18.84 -12.65
C ASP A 97 -12.80 -18.78 -13.52
N PRO A 98 -12.42 -19.86 -14.22
CA PRO A 98 -11.32 -19.84 -15.19
C PRO A 98 -11.48 -18.81 -16.32
N LYS A 99 -12.71 -18.30 -16.55
CA LYS A 99 -13.04 -17.27 -17.54
C LYS A 99 -13.19 -15.87 -16.93
N SER A 100 -12.82 -15.69 -15.67
CA SER A 100 -12.76 -14.38 -15.02
C SER A 100 -12.00 -13.36 -15.86
N ASN A 101 -12.43 -12.10 -15.83
CA ASN A 101 -11.88 -11.01 -16.62
C ASN A 101 -10.41 -10.68 -16.29
N ASN A 102 -9.90 -11.14 -15.15
CA ASN A 102 -8.52 -10.96 -14.72
C ASN A 102 -8.05 -12.13 -13.84
N GLY A 103 -8.40 -13.36 -14.24
CA GLY A 103 -8.05 -14.58 -13.50
C GLY A 103 -8.56 -14.55 -12.06
N VAL A 104 -7.72 -14.96 -11.10
CA VAL A 104 -8.12 -15.10 -9.69
C VAL A 104 -8.26 -13.77 -8.93
N TYR A 105 -8.09 -12.62 -9.61
CA TYR A 105 -8.15 -11.26 -9.07
C TYR A 105 -9.04 -10.37 -9.96
N PRO A 106 -10.35 -10.62 -10.02
CA PRO A 106 -11.25 -10.00 -10.98
C PRO A 106 -11.32 -8.47 -10.85
N PHE A 107 -11.55 -7.79 -11.97
CA PHE A 107 -12.00 -6.41 -11.97
C PHE A 107 -13.50 -6.35 -11.66
N GLU A 108 -13.88 -5.55 -10.67
CA GLU A 108 -15.24 -5.48 -10.12
C GLU A 108 -15.65 -4.03 -9.92
N LYS A 109 -16.48 -3.51 -10.84
CA LYS A 109 -17.01 -2.14 -10.76
C LYS A 109 -17.89 -1.89 -9.54
N GLU A 110 -18.43 -2.95 -8.94
CA GLU A 110 -19.28 -2.88 -7.75
C GLU A 110 -18.45 -2.85 -6.45
N GLN A 111 -17.11 -2.84 -6.54
CA GLN A 111 -16.21 -2.89 -5.39
C GLN A 111 -15.20 -1.73 -5.48
N PRO A 112 -14.85 -1.09 -4.36
CA PRO A 112 -14.07 0.14 -4.39
C PRO A 112 -12.60 -0.13 -4.70
N PHE A 113 -12.05 -1.22 -4.15
CA PHE A 113 -10.62 -1.49 -4.16
C PHE A 113 -10.26 -2.64 -5.11
N MET A 114 -9.10 -2.53 -5.75
CA MET A 114 -8.53 -3.61 -6.54
C MET A 114 -7.97 -4.71 -5.62
N TRP A 115 -8.07 -5.94 -6.09
CA TRP A 115 -7.47 -7.10 -5.43
C TRP A 115 -5.93 -7.00 -5.38
N ARG A 116 -5.34 -7.60 -4.35
CA ARG A 116 -3.88 -7.76 -4.15
C ARG A 116 -3.05 -6.48 -4.36
N THR A 117 -3.62 -5.34 -3.98
CA THR A 117 -2.94 -4.03 -4.05
C THR A 117 -2.75 -3.45 -2.66
N GLY A 118 -1.51 -3.12 -2.30
CA GLY A 118 -1.22 -2.37 -1.07
C GLY A 118 -1.65 -0.92 -1.19
N ALA A 119 -2.25 -0.38 -0.13
CA ALA A 119 -2.74 1.00 -0.10
C ALA A 119 -1.73 1.94 0.60
N ALA A 120 -1.64 3.17 0.11
CA ALA A 120 -1.01 4.27 0.82
C ALA A 120 -2.04 4.95 1.73
N LEU A 121 -1.72 5.14 3.01
CA LEU A 121 -2.57 5.80 3.99
C LEU A 121 -1.87 7.04 4.54
N ALA A 122 -2.50 8.20 4.42
CA ALA A 122 -2.03 9.46 4.98
C ALA A 122 -3.15 10.51 4.96
N ASP A 123 -2.99 11.60 5.69
CA ASP A 123 -3.84 12.80 5.52
C ASP A 123 -3.41 13.53 4.24
N PHE A 124 -4.02 13.17 3.11
CA PHE A 124 -3.70 13.79 1.82
C PHE A 124 -4.26 15.22 1.76
N ASN A 125 -5.47 15.42 2.28
CA ASN A 125 -6.23 16.65 2.10
C ASN A 125 -6.02 17.70 3.20
N GLY A 126 -5.42 17.33 4.34
CA GLY A 126 -5.11 18.19 5.47
C GLY A 126 -6.23 18.34 6.52
N ASP A 127 -7.23 17.46 6.54
CA ASP A 127 -8.37 17.52 7.47
C ASP A 127 -8.13 16.78 8.79
N GLY A 128 -6.97 16.13 8.94
CA GLY A 128 -6.58 15.38 10.13
C GLY A 128 -7.10 13.94 10.16
N LEU A 129 -7.77 13.46 9.11
CA LEU A 129 -8.17 12.06 8.94
C LEU A 129 -7.26 11.35 7.93
N MET A 130 -7.18 10.02 8.04
CA MET A 130 -6.34 9.23 7.13
C MET A 130 -7.11 8.88 5.86
N ASP A 131 -6.74 9.50 4.75
CA ASP A 131 -7.20 9.16 3.42
C ASP A 131 -6.47 7.91 2.88
N LEU A 132 -6.97 7.37 1.77
CA LEU A 132 -6.47 6.12 1.18
C LEU A 132 -6.21 6.26 -0.32
N VAL A 133 -5.03 5.87 -0.77
CA VAL A 133 -4.69 5.72 -2.19
C VAL A 133 -4.43 4.26 -2.51
N THR A 134 -5.20 3.71 -3.45
CA THR A 134 -5.01 2.35 -3.99
C THR A 134 -5.60 2.27 -5.41
N HIS A 135 -5.43 1.14 -6.09
CA HIS A 135 -6.11 0.91 -7.37
C HIS A 135 -7.61 0.71 -7.17
N SER A 136 -8.41 1.27 -8.09
CA SER A 136 -9.87 1.08 -8.08
C SER A 136 -10.30 -0.34 -8.46
N GLY A 137 -11.43 -0.82 -7.95
CA GLY A 137 -11.92 -2.17 -8.26
C GLY A 137 -12.26 -2.40 -9.73
N GLU A 138 -12.72 -1.37 -10.46
CA GLU A 138 -13.10 -1.49 -11.87
C GLU A 138 -11.90 -1.67 -12.81
N ARG A 139 -10.80 -0.96 -12.55
CA ARG A 139 -9.59 -0.95 -13.38
C ARG A 139 -8.38 -0.58 -12.52
N PRO A 140 -7.16 -1.03 -12.88
CA PRO A 140 -5.95 -0.81 -12.10
C PRO A 140 -5.40 0.62 -12.32
N VAL A 141 -6.19 1.62 -11.92
CA VAL A 141 -5.84 3.04 -11.89
C VAL A 141 -5.92 3.52 -10.45
N ALA A 142 -4.86 4.18 -9.98
CA ALA A 142 -4.76 4.68 -8.62
C ALA A 142 -5.82 5.76 -8.40
N LYS A 143 -6.54 5.66 -7.29
CA LYS A 143 -7.61 6.58 -6.91
C LYS A 143 -7.43 7.00 -5.47
N LEU A 144 -7.65 8.28 -5.21
CA LEU A 144 -7.78 8.83 -3.87
C LEU A 144 -9.19 8.58 -3.35
N PHE A 145 -9.26 8.01 -2.16
CA PHE A 145 -10.47 7.84 -1.38
C PHE A 145 -10.32 8.68 -0.11
N VAL A 146 -11.22 9.65 0.08
CA VAL A 146 -11.16 10.57 1.21
C VAL A 146 -11.95 10.01 2.38
N GLN A 147 -11.35 9.99 3.56
CA GLN A 147 -12.02 9.58 4.78
C GLN A 147 -12.86 10.71 5.36
N TYR A 148 -14.00 10.37 5.94
CA TYR A 148 -14.82 11.32 6.66
C TYR A 148 -15.61 10.61 7.77
N ARG A 149 -16.11 11.40 8.73
CA ARG A 149 -17.05 10.92 9.76
C ARG A 149 -18.49 11.07 9.26
N HIS A 150 -19.20 9.97 9.12
CA HIS A 150 -20.62 9.95 8.77
C HIS A 150 -21.49 10.42 9.95
N ASN A 151 -22.78 10.70 9.69
CA ASN A 151 -23.71 11.26 10.69
C ASN A 151 -23.86 10.39 11.95
N ASP A 152 -23.70 9.07 11.82
CA ASP A 152 -23.71 8.09 12.91
C ASP A 152 -22.35 7.91 13.61
N GLN A 153 -21.38 8.80 13.32
CA GLN A 153 -20.00 8.79 13.81
C GLN A 153 -19.13 7.64 13.30
N THR A 154 -19.63 6.81 12.37
CA THR A 154 -18.80 5.81 11.69
C THR A 154 -17.82 6.48 10.72
N LEU A 155 -16.66 5.87 10.55
CA LEU A 155 -15.67 6.30 9.55
C LEU A 155 -15.99 5.65 8.22
N ARG A 156 -16.03 6.46 7.18
CA ARG A 156 -16.27 6.00 5.81
C ARG A 156 -15.31 6.64 4.85
N LEU A 157 -15.09 5.97 3.74
CA LEU A 157 -14.43 6.53 2.58
C LEU A 157 -15.45 6.99 1.55
N ARG A 158 -15.08 7.98 0.75
CA ARG A 158 -15.73 8.30 -0.53
C ARG A 158 -14.68 8.34 -1.62
N ALA A 159 -15.01 7.82 -2.81
CA ALA A 159 -14.15 7.98 -3.97
C ALA A 159 -14.05 9.48 -4.34
N ASP A 160 -12.84 10.02 -4.41
CA ASP A 160 -12.60 11.44 -4.69
C ASP A 160 -12.15 11.66 -6.15
N GLN A 161 -10.92 11.26 -6.49
CA GLN A 161 -10.37 11.46 -7.83
C GLN A 161 -9.39 10.36 -8.26
N GLU A 162 -9.38 10.05 -9.55
CA GLU A 162 -8.30 9.26 -10.14
C GLU A 162 -7.01 10.09 -10.16
N LEU A 163 -5.92 9.47 -9.70
CA LEU A 163 -4.63 10.13 -9.63
C LEU A 163 -3.94 10.10 -10.99
N GLN A 164 -3.28 11.21 -11.30
CA GLN A 164 -2.65 11.45 -12.59
C GLN A 164 -1.26 12.03 -12.38
N LEU A 165 -0.40 11.78 -13.36
CA LEU A 165 0.85 12.49 -13.51
C LEU A 165 0.58 13.97 -13.88
N GLU A 166 1.60 14.81 -13.77
CA GLU A 166 1.52 16.24 -14.09
C GLU A 166 1.11 16.54 -15.54
N ASP A 167 1.37 15.59 -16.45
CA ASP A 167 0.98 15.66 -17.86
C ASP A 167 -0.46 15.16 -18.14
N GLY A 168 -1.18 14.72 -17.09
CA GLY A 168 -2.53 14.18 -17.16
C GLY A 168 -2.60 12.66 -17.39
N THR A 169 -1.48 11.96 -17.50
CA THR A 169 -1.46 10.50 -17.66
C THR A 169 -1.98 9.82 -16.38
N PRO A 170 -3.00 8.92 -16.45
CA PRO A 170 -3.47 8.19 -15.28
C PRO A 170 -2.38 7.31 -14.67
N ILE A 171 -2.27 7.30 -13.34
CA ILE A 171 -1.35 6.41 -12.62
C ILE A 171 -1.94 5.00 -12.62
N SER A 172 -1.70 4.27 -13.70
CA SER A 172 -2.11 2.87 -13.84
C SER A 172 -1.01 1.90 -13.46
N ASP A 173 -1.36 0.63 -13.35
CA ASP A 173 -0.40 -0.45 -13.13
C ASP A 173 0.58 -0.71 -14.29
N ALA A 174 0.39 0.01 -15.41
CA ALA A 174 1.29 0.03 -16.57
C ALA A 174 2.23 1.23 -16.60
N ILE A 175 2.14 2.19 -15.65
CA ILE A 175 2.87 3.47 -15.69
C ILE A 175 4.40 3.32 -15.71
N VAL A 176 4.91 2.17 -15.26
CA VAL A 176 6.34 1.83 -15.25
C VAL A 176 6.73 0.80 -16.32
N SER A 177 5.87 0.59 -17.33
CA SER A 177 6.08 -0.30 -18.48
C SER A 177 6.34 -1.78 -18.13
N ARG A 178 5.90 -2.26 -16.96
CA ARG A 178 6.12 -3.65 -16.52
C ARG A 178 5.41 -4.64 -17.46
N ARG A 179 5.96 -5.86 -17.58
CA ARG A 179 5.35 -6.96 -18.37
C ARG A 179 4.54 -7.95 -17.55
N SER A 180 4.62 -7.88 -16.22
CA SER A 180 3.95 -8.80 -15.31
C SER A 180 3.28 -8.01 -14.20
N HIS A 181 2.00 -8.32 -13.95
CA HIS A 181 1.11 -7.52 -13.11
C HIS A 181 0.59 -8.39 -11.96
N TRP A 182 1.49 -8.83 -11.07
CA TRP A 182 1.17 -9.84 -10.05
C TRP A 182 0.82 -9.25 -8.68
N THR A 183 1.52 -8.20 -8.27
CA THR A 183 1.34 -7.50 -7.00
C THR A 183 2.00 -6.14 -7.08
N GLU A 184 1.40 -5.18 -6.39
CA GLU A 184 1.92 -3.84 -6.21
C GLU A 184 1.44 -3.23 -4.89
N SER A 185 2.09 -2.15 -4.51
CA SER A 185 1.71 -1.39 -3.33
C SER A 185 2.06 0.08 -3.50
N PHE A 186 1.21 0.93 -2.96
CA PHE A 186 1.52 2.33 -2.70
C PHE A 186 1.87 2.52 -1.21
N ARG A 187 2.76 3.46 -0.91
CA ARG A 187 2.97 4.03 0.42
C ARG A 187 3.01 5.54 0.32
N ALA A 188 2.45 6.23 1.30
CA ALA A 188 2.53 7.68 1.40
C ALA A 188 3.73 8.07 2.27
N ILE A 189 4.42 9.14 1.89
CA ILE A 189 5.48 9.77 2.67
C ILE A 189 5.68 11.19 2.13
N ASP A 190 6.01 12.16 2.97
CA ASP A 190 6.54 13.45 2.53
C ASP A 190 8.05 13.26 2.26
N TRP A 191 8.43 12.98 1.00
CA TRP A 191 9.79 12.57 0.65
C TRP A 191 10.77 13.74 0.65
N ASP A 192 10.32 14.90 0.16
CA ASP A 192 11.14 16.11 0.01
C ASP A 192 10.84 17.23 1.02
N GLU A 193 10.03 16.93 2.05
CA GLU A 193 9.69 17.81 3.18
C GLU A 193 8.96 19.09 2.76
N ASP A 194 8.15 19.02 1.70
CA ASP A 194 7.34 20.14 1.22
C ASP A 194 5.94 20.18 1.85
N GLY A 195 5.61 19.17 2.66
CA GLY A 195 4.32 19.03 3.35
C GLY A 195 3.22 18.39 2.50
N LEU A 196 3.53 17.90 1.29
CA LEU A 196 2.65 17.13 0.44
C LEU A 196 2.96 15.63 0.57
N GLN A 197 1.92 14.80 0.44
CA GLN A 197 2.10 13.35 0.46
C GLN A 197 2.55 12.87 -0.92
N ASP A 198 3.78 12.40 -1.00
CA ASP A 198 4.32 11.67 -2.15
C ASP A 198 3.93 10.20 -2.11
N LEU A 199 4.14 9.50 -3.22
CA LEU A 199 3.89 8.06 -3.32
C LEU A 199 5.18 7.29 -3.58
N ILE A 200 5.45 6.30 -2.74
CA ILE A 200 6.33 5.19 -3.08
C ILE A 200 5.48 4.12 -3.74
N TYR A 201 5.66 3.92 -5.05
CA TYR A 201 5.02 2.86 -5.82
C TYR A 201 5.98 1.70 -5.99
N SER A 202 5.59 0.51 -5.53
CA SER A 202 6.40 -0.70 -5.64
C SER A 202 5.67 -1.79 -6.41
N VAL A 203 6.40 -2.52 -7.25
CA VAL A 203 5.85 -3.54 -8.14
C VAL A 203 6.67 -4.82 -8.11
N ALA A 204 5.97 -5.95 -8.22
CA ALA A 204 6.58 -7.22 -8.60
C ALA A 204 6.95 -7.27 -10.08
N GLY A 205 7.73 -8.29 -10.47
CA GLY A 205 8.02 -8.56 -11.88
C GLY A 205 9.05 -7.63 -12.54
N SER A 206 9.84 -6.88 -11.75
CA SER A 206 10.88 -5.96 -12.25
C SER A 206 11.90 -6.61 -13.18
N ARG A 207 12.26 -7.87 -12.90
CA ARG A 207 13.18 -8.68 -13.74
C ARG A 207 12.65 -8.94 -15.16
N ASN A 208 11.38 -8.67 -15.42
CA ASN A 208 10.72 -8.90 -16.71
C ASN A 208 10.39 -7.63 -17.49
N GLY A 209 10.98 -6.47 -17.16
CA GLY A 209 11.00 -5.31 -18.06
C GLY A 209 10.27 -4.07 -17.57
N THR A 210 10.59 -3.59 -16.37
CA THR A 210 10.23 -2.23 -15.95
C THR A 210 11.13 -1.17 -16.61
N LYS A 211 10.75 0.13 -16.51
CA LYS A 211 11.39 1.33 -17.14
C LYS A 211 12.93 1.28 -17.20
N ASP A 212 13.59 0.80 -16.15
CA ASP A 212 15.05 0.65 -16.07
C ASP A 212 15.50 -0.56 -15.23
N GLY A 213 14.62 -1.56 -15.05
CA GLY A 213 14.89 -2.76 -14.25
C GLY A 213 14.67 -2.62 -12.74
N GLY A 214 14.29 -1.44 -12.25
CA GLY A 214 13.93 -1.21 -10.86
C GLY A 214 12.54 -1.75 -10.48
N SER A 215 12.29 -1.88 -9.18
CA SER A 215 11.00 -2.34 -8.62
C SER A 215 10.33 -1.34 -7.67
N ILE A 216 11.00 -0.22 -7.33
CA ILE A 216 10.49 0.81 -6.43
C ILE A 216 10.64 2.17 -7.11
N TYR A 217 9.58 2.97 -7.08
CA TYR A 217 9.50 4.27 -7.74
C TYR A 217 9.01 5.32 -6.75
N LEU A 218 9.64 6.49 -6.77
CA LEU A 218 9.12 7.69 -6.14
C LEU A 218 8.30 8.47 -7.17
N LEU A 219 7.07 8.82 -6.78
CA LEU A 219 6.20 9.74 -7.49
C LEU A 219 5.97 10.93 -6.55
N ARG A 220 6.63 12.05 -6.84
CA ARG A 220 6.49 13.27 -6.02
C ARG A 220 5.20 14.00 -6.33
N ASN A 221 4.46 14.44 -5.33
CA ASN A 221 3.27 15.25 -5.49
C ASN A 221 3.67 16.69 -5.80
N VAL A 222 3.53 17.08 -7.06
CA VAL A 222 3.78 18.44 -7.57
C VAL A 222 2.49 19.28 -7.67
N GLY A 223 1.39 18.75 -7.14
CA GLY A 223 0.08 19.41 -7.12
C GLY A 223 -0.18 20.15 -5.82
N THR A 224 -1.29 19.83 -5.19
CA THR A 224 -1.70 20.39 -3.88
C THR A 224 -2.30 19.28 -3.01
N LYS A 225 -2.55 19.57 -1.74
CA LYS A 225 -3.21 18.64 -0.80
C LYS A 225 -4.56 18.12 -1.30
N THR A 226 -5.38 19.00 -1.90
CA THR A 226 -6.74 18.66 -2.34
C THR A 226 -6.83 18.31 -3.83
N VAL A 227 -5.81 18.64 -4.61
CA VAL A 227 -5.70 18.28 -6.03
C VAL A 227 -4.28 17.76 -6.27
N PRO A 228 -3.95 16.55 -5.79
CA PRO A 228 -2.63 15.96 -5.98
C PRO A 228 -2.40 15.69 -7.47
N ARG A 229 -1.16 15.94 -7.91
CA ARG A 229 -0.65 15.62 -9.24
C ARG A 229 0.77 15.15 -9.07
N PHE A 230 1.17 14.11 -9.77
CA PHE A 230 2.45 13.47 -9.50
C PHE A 230 3.45 13.70 -10.62
N ALA A 231 4.71 13.94 -10.28
CA ALA A 231 5.79 13.91 -11.25
C ALA A 231 5.93 12.50 -11.84
N GLU A 232 6.57 12.43 -13.02
CA GLU A 232 6.97 11.16 -13.64
C GLU A 232 7.64 10.19 -12.64
N PRO A 233 7.31 8.88 -12.65
CA PRO A 233 7.92 7.92 -11.75
C PRO A 233 9.45 7.90 -11.89
N VAL A 234 10.14 8.14 -10.78
CA VAL A 234 11.59 8.08 -10.66
C VAL A 234 11.97 6.77 -9.97
N THR A 235 12.76 5.93 -10.64
CA THR A 235 13.27 4.70 -10.04
C THR A 235 14.16 5.00 -8.85
N MET A 236 13.84 4.39 -7.71
CA MET A 236 14.68 4.46 -6.52
C MET A 236 15.91 3.57 -6.68
N ARG A 237 17.06 4.10 -6.27
CA ARG A 237 18.37 3.52 -6.48
C ARG A 237 19.11 3.40 -5.16
N CYS A 238 19.99 2.42 -5.02
CA CYS A 238 20.92 2.33 -3.91
C CYS A 238 22.34 2.52 -4.46
N PHE A 239 22.99 3.62 -4.11
CA PHE A 239 24.28 4.01 -4.68
C PHE A 239 24.29 4.02 -6.22
N GLY A 240 23.25 4.60 -6.82
CA GLY A 240 23.06 4.71 -8.27
C GLY A 240 22.52 3.46 -8.96
N GLU A 241 22.45 2.31 -8.30
CA GLU A 241 21.93 1.07 -8.87
C GLU A 241 20.44 0.91 -8.62
N ALA A 242 19.65 0.57 -9.65
CA ALA A 242 18.21 0.39 -9.52
C ALA A 242 17.90 -0.72 -8.50
N ILE A 243 17.02 -0.43 -7.54
CA ILE A 243 16.66 -1.42 -6.52
C ILE A 243 15.76 -2.48 -7.19
N SER A 244 16.24 -3.72 -7.18
CA SER A 244 15.52 -4.89 -7.71
C SER A 244 15.94 -6.12 -6.92
N ILE A 245 15.04 -6.65 -6.10
CA ILE A 245 15.40 -7.66 -5.10
C ILE A 245 14.85 -9.04 -5.52
N THR A 246 13.53 -9.16 -5.57
CA THR A 246 12.82 -10.41 -5.85
C THR A 246 11.73 -10.21 -6.91
N SER A 247 11.14 -11.31 -7.36
CA SER A 247 10.07 -11.26 -8.37
C SER A 247 8.69 -11.03 -7.74
N HIS A 248 8.50 -11.39 -6.46
CA HIS A 248 7.28 -11.19 -5.67
C HIS A 248 7.53 -10.16 -4.56
N GLY A 249 7.76 -8.91 -4.95
CA GLY A 249 8.17 -7.80 -4.08
C GLY A 249 9.13 -6.87 -4.81
N PRO A 250 9.76 -5.92 -4.11
CA PRO A 250 9.73 -5.71 -2.66
C PRO A 250 8.49 -4.94 -2.18
N HIS A 251 8.15 -5.06 -0.92
CA HIS A 251 7.14 -4.22 -0.27
C HIS A 251 7.85 -3.24 0.67
N PRO A 252 8.08 -1.98 0.25
CA PRO A 252 8.75 -0.97 1.07
C PRO A 252 7.82 -0.41 2.15
N TRP A 253 8.42 -0.02 3.26
CA TRP A 253 7.88 0.90 4.26
C TRP A 253 8.83 2.08 4.35
N PRO A 254 8.38 3.29 3.97
CA PRO A 254 9.13 4.51 4.20
C PRO A 254 9.02 4.97 5.65
N GLY A 255 10.05 5.63 6.14
CA GLY A 255 10.08 6.24 7.47
C GLY A 255 11.51 6.60 7.88
N ASP A 256 11.65 7.50 8.84
CA ASP A 256 12.96 7.81 9.45
C ASP A 256 13.30 6.68 10.44
N PHE A 257 14.20 5.78 10.04
CA PHE A 257 14.58 4.61 10.85
C PHE A 257 15.98 4.74 11.44
N ASP A 258 16.84 5.61 10.91
CA ASP A 258 18.16 5.90 11.47
C ASP A 258 18.25 7.18 12.30
N GLY A 259 17.18 7.99 12.33
CA GLY A 259 17.04 9.17 13.18
C GLY A 259 17.67 10.44 12.60
N ASP A 260 17.96 10.47 11.29
CA ASP A 260 18.54 11.63 10.62
C ASP A 260 17.50 12.68 10.17
N GLY A 261 16.21 12.38 10.37
CA GLY A 261 15.08 13.23 10.01
C GLY A 261 14.65 13.10 8.56
N LYS A 262 15.30 12.26 7.75
CA LYS A 262 14.96 11.99 6.35
C LYS A 262 14.29 10.62 6.22
N PRO A 263 13.44 10.43 5.19
CA PRO A 263 12.79 9.15 4.98
C PRO A 263 13.75 8.11 4.40
N ASP A 264 13.92 7.01 5.13
CA ASP A 264 14.58 5.78 4.71
C ASP A 264 13.56 4.79 4.12
N LEU A 265 14.04 3.61 3.68
CA LEU A 265 13.20 2.47 3.31
C LEU A 265 13.61 1.19 4.05
N ILE A 266 12.64 0.53 4.69
CA ILE A 266 12.74 -0.90 5.02
C ILE A 266 11.89 -1.67 4.02
N THR A 267 12.44 -2.70 3.40
CA THR A 267 11.70 -3.54 2.44
C THR A 267 11.48 -4.93 2.98
N CYS A 268 10.40 -5.59 2.58
CA CYS A 268 10.18 -7.02 2.80
C CYS A 268 10.20 -7.78 1.47
N VAL A 269 10.81 -8.96 1.47
CA VAL A 269 10.84 -9.87 0.32
C VAL A 269 10.45 -11.30 0.71
N GLU A 270 10.14 -12.12 -0.29
CA GLU A 270 9.63 -13.50 -0.19
C GLU A 270 10.50 -14.50 0.61
N TRP A 271 11.70 -14.11 1.07
CA TRP A 271 12.66 -14.98 1.78
C TRP A 271 12.93 -14.58 3.23
N SER A 272 12.01 -13.84 3.87
CA SER A 272 12.20 -13.36 5.27
C SER A 272 13.47 -12.52 5.46
N VAL A 273 13.84 -11.77 4.43
CA VAL A 273 14.93 -10.79 4.47
C VAL A 273 14.31 -9.40 4.48
N TYR A 274 14.85 -8.51 5.30
CA TYR A 274 14.40 -7.13 5.42
C TYR A 274 15.51 -6.13 5.04
N PRO A 275 15.73 -5.87 3.74
CA PRO A 275 16.74 -4.90 3.32
C PRO A 275 16.36 -3.50 3.78
N PHE A 276 17.31 -2.84 4.43
CA PHE A 276 17.25 -1.44 4.84
C PHE A 276 18.08 -0.58 3.90
N TYR A 277 17.54 0.57 3.50
CA TYR A 277 18.19 1.58 2.69
C TYR A 277 18.04 2.93 3.38
N SER A 278 19.15 3.51 3.84
CA SER A 278 19.10 4.86 4.37
C SER A 278 18.89 5.89 3.27
N HIS A 279 18.31 7.03 3.60
CA HIS A 279 18.08 8.14 2.68
C HIS A 279 19.37 8.53 1.94
N ALA A 280 20.50 8.62 2.65
CA ALA A 280 21.79 8.92 2.05
C ALA A 280 22.18 7.92 0.94
N ALA A 281 22.00 6.62 1.17
CA ALA A 281 22.29 5.60 0.16
C ALA A 281 21.34 5.69 -1.04
N LEU A 282 20.09 6.12 -0.81
CA LEU A 282 19.07 6.29 -1.84
C LEU A 282 19.35 7.48 -2.76
N MET A 283 20.03 8.51 -2.23
CA MET A 283 20.33 9.74 -2.97
C MET A 283 21.73 9.75 -3.61
N MET A 284 22.65 8.88 -3.17
CA MET A 284 24.00 8.78 -3.74
C MET A 284 24.00 8.10 -5.12
N LYS A 285 24.78 8.66 -6.06
CA LYS A 285 24.96 8.10 -7.42
C LYS A 285 25.96 6.95 -7.49
N GLU A 286 26.82 6.81 -6.48
CA GLU A 286 27.83 5.77 -6.40
C GLU A 286 28.20 5.54 -4.93
N ARG A 287 28.86 4.40 -4.63
CA ARG A 287 29.33 4.12 -3.28
C ARG A 287 30.45 5.09 -2.90
N PRO A 288 30.41 5.70 -1.71
CA PRO A 288 31.50 6.55 -1.27
C PRO A 288 32.79 5.73 -1.09
N SER A 289 33.92 6.31 -1.50
CA SER A 289 35.25 5.76 -1.29
C SER A 289 35.91 6.46 -0.11
N TYR A 290 36.55 5.70 0.78
CA TYR A 290 37.22 6.24 1.97
C TYR A 290 38.66 5.74 2.02
N LEU A 291 39.59 6.62 2.38
CA LEU A 291 40.96 6.27 2.75
C LEU A 291 41.04 6.22 4.29
N LEU A 292 41.41 5.08 4.84
CA LEU A 292 41.67 4.95 6.28
C LEU A 292 43.16 5.18 6.52
N GLU A 293 43.51 6.31 7.12
CA GLU A 293 44.87 6.55 7.61
C GLU A 293 44.97 6.05 9.05
N LEU A 294 45.86 5.08 9.30
CA LEU A 294 46.21 4.66 10.65
C LEU A 294 47.08 5.76 11.25
N ILE A 295 46.62 6.38 12.35
CA ILE A 295 47.43 7.29 13.14
C ILE A 295 48.35 6.43 14.03
N GLU A 296 49.66 6.50 13.80
CA GLU A 296 50.70 5.88 14.65
C GLU A 296 50.85 6.58 16.01
#